data_AF-A0A4S2FBN4-F1
#
_entry.id   AF-A0A4S2FBN4-F1
#
_cell.length_a   1.000
_cell.length_b   1.000
_cell.length_c   1.000
_cell.angle_alpha   90.00
_cell.angle_beta   90.00
_cell.angle_gamma   90.00
#
_symmetry.space_group_name_H-M   'P 1'
#
loop_
_entity.id
_entity.type
_entity.pdbx_description
1 polymer ?
#
loop_
_entity_poly.entity_id
_entity_poly.type
_entity_poly.pdbx_seq_one_letter_code
_entity_poly.pdbx_strand_id
1 'polypeptide(L)'
;MKRKRFITFTSWLCLVIELVYWFSTAVLVCVLASTFFDSPLAAETLDFANWNLSQSNVYNGIVKIWKLNIPVFRFFSSHEITIPTLQTVLLCGLLTSTLNALCFHFLYRLLHQTKKELEATNLASAFQTGQAERIKKAGILLLSIPFLQFGFSFLLNLPNLSTPSYDIAWSFESLVLGLLLIALSTYFQSGIHLQQDVDGLI
;
A
#
# COMPACT_ATOMS: atom_id res chain seq x y z
N MET A 1 -30.50 -15.93 3.75
CA MET A 1 -29.30 -16.60 4.32
C MET A 1 -27.99 -16.39 3.53
N LYS A 2 -27.97 -16.51 2.19
CA LYS A 2 -26.73 -16.39 1.38
C LYS A 2 -26.04 -15.00 1.45
N ARG A 3 -26.82 -13.90 1.40
CA ARG A 3 -26.31 -12.51 1.46
C ARG A 3 -25.55 -12.18 2.76
N LYS A 4 -26.07 -12.59 3.93
CA LYS A 4 -25.43 -12.35 5.23
C LYS A 4 -24.09 -13.08 5.38
N ARG A 5 -24.01 -14.33 4.89
CA ARG A 5 -22.77 -15.11 4.85
C ARG A 5 -21.72 -14.47 3.95
N PHE A 6 -22.12 -13.99 2.77
CA PHE A 6 -21.23 -13.31 1.83
C PHE A 6 -20.63 -12.02 2.41
N ILE A 7 -21.46 -11.15 3.01
CA ILE A 7 -20.98 -9.90 3.65
C ILE A 7 -20.04 -10.20 4.82
N THR A 8 -20.35 -11.24 5.62
CA THR A 8 -19.48 -11.63 6.75
C THR A 8 -18.13 -12.14 6.27
N PHE A 9 -18.13 -12.99 5.23
CA PHE A 9 -16.89 -13.52 4.66
C PHE A 9 -16.02 -12.42 4.04
N THR A 10 -16.61 -11.54 3.22
CA THR A 10 -15.90 -10.42 2.59
C THR A 10 -15.38 -9.41 3.60
N SER A 11 -16.14 -9.11 4.66
CA SER A 11 -15.67 -8.26 5.75
C SER A 11 -14.46 -8.87 6.47
N TRP A 12 -14.52 -10.16 6.80
CA TRP A 12 -13.40 -10.85 7.42
C TRP A 12 -12.16 -10.86 6.52
N LEU A 13 -12.33 -11.12 5.23
CA LEU A 13 -11.26 -11.10 4.24
C LEU A 13 -10.62 -9.71 4.13
N CYS A 14 -11.40 -8.63 4.12
CA CYS A 14 -10.86 -7.26 4.11
C CYS A 14 -10.01 -6.97 5.36
N LEU A 15 -10.44 -7.43 6.54
CA LEU A 15 -9.68 -7.26 7.78
C LEU A 15 -8.35 -8.02 7.76
N VAL A 16 -8.35 -9.26 7.24
CA VAL A 16 -7.12 -10.04 7.11
C VAL A 16 -6.14 -9.35 6.17
N ILE A 17 -6.62 -8.85 5.03
CA ILE A 17 -5.77 -8.14 4.07
C ILE A 17 -5.25 -6.82 4.66
N GLU A 18 -6.09 -6.05 5.36
CA GLU A 18 -5.67 -4.85 6.09
C GLU A 18 -4.51 -5.14 7.04
N LEU A 19 -4.62 -6.21 7.85
CA LEU A 19 -3.57 -6.61 8.78
C LEU A 19 -2.27 -7.01 8.08
N VAL A 20 -2.37 -7.72 6.93
CA VAL A 20 -1.19 -8.10 6.14
C VAL A 20 -0.46 -6.86 5.62
N TYR A 21 -1.18 -5.84 5.12
CA TYR A 21 -0.55 -4.60 4.69
C TYR A 21 0.06 -3.83 5.86
N TRP A 22 -0.61 -3.73 7.01
CA TRP A 22 -0.01 -3.11 8.19
C TRP A 22 1.25 -3.84 8.65
N PHE A 23 1.26 -5.17 8.66
CA PHE A 23 2.46 -5.94 8.96
C PHE A 23 3.58 -5.66 7.94
N SER A 24 3.25 -5.63 6.65
CA SER A 24 4.20 -5.26 5.60
C SER A 24 4.78 -3.85 5.82
N THR A 25 3.95 -2.86 6.16
CA THR A 25 4.43 -1.51 6.46
C THR A 25 5.39 -1.49 7.66
N ALA A 26 5.09 -2.25 8.72
CA ALA A 26 5.95 -2.33 9.90
C ALA A 26 7.32 -2.93 9.56
N VAL A 27 7.36 -3.99 8.75
CA VAL A 27 8.62 -4.59 8.27
C VAL A 27 9.41 -3.58 7.43
N LEU A 28 8.75 -2.86 6.52
CA LEU A 28 9.40 -1.84 5.69
C LEU A 28 9.95 -0.67 6.51
N VAL A 29 9.26 -0.24 7.56
CA VAL A 29 9.76 0.78 8.50
C VAL A 29 11.03 0.29 9.19
N CYS A 30 11.06 -0.95 9.69
CA CYS A 30 12.23 -1.51 10.34
C CYS A 30 13.44 -1.60 9.40
N VAL A 31 13.22 -2.04 8.16
CA VAL A 31 14.28 -2.13 7.15
C VAL A 31 14.75 -0.74 6.72
N LEU A 32 13.84 0.22 6.56
CA LEU A 32 14.23 1.60 6.23
C LEU A 32 15.02 2.23 7.37
N ALA A 33 14.57 2.07 8.62
CA ALA A 33 15.26 2.59 9.80
C ALA A 33 16.70 2.04 9.91
N SER A 34 16.91 0.74 9.64
CA SER A 34 18.26 0.16 9.69
C SER A 34 19.23 0.73 8.64
N THR A 35 18.72 1.38 7.57
CA THR A 35 19.58 2.11 6.61
C THR A 35 20.03 3.49 7.09
N PHE A 36 19.44 4.05 8.16
CA PHE A 36 19.79 5.36 8.69
C PHE A 36 20.67 5.32 9.96
N PHE A 37 20.63 4.20 10.71
CA PHE A 37 21.42 4.06 11.94
C PHE A 37 22.81 3.48 11.64
N ASP A 38 23.75 4.34 11.24
CA ASP A 38 25.19 4.09 11.36
C ASP A 38 25.58 4.12 12.84
N SER A 39 25.41 3.00 13.55
CA SER A 39 25.90 2.92 14.93
C SER A 39 27.42 2.61 14.96
N PRO A 40 28.21 3.22 15.85
CA PRO A 40 29.65 3.01 15.95
C PRO A 40 30.05 1.57 16.34
N LEU A 41 29.10 0.73 16.79
CA LEU A 41 29.30 -0.72 16.98
C LEU A 41 29.35 -1.51 15.67
N ALA A 42 28.96 -0.92 14.52
CA ALA A 42 29.16 -1.51 13.19
C ALA A 42 30.49 -1.09 12.54
N ALA A 43 31.09 0.01 13.00
CA ALA A 43 32.31 0.59 12.43
C ALA A 43 33.56 -0.27 12.63
N GLU A 44 33.59 -1.16 13.64
CA GLU A 44 34.70 -2.10 13.81
C GLU A 44 34.70 -3.29 12.83
N THR A 45 33.68 -3.40 11.96
CA THR A 45 33.57 -4.53 11.01
C THR A 45 33.45 -4.14 9.55
N LEU A 46 33.45 -2.83 9.22
CA LEU A 46 33.33 -2.34 7.84
C LEU A 46 34.29 -1.16 7.65
N ASP A 47 35.32 -1.36 6.84
CA ASP A 47 36.27 -0.33 6.44
C ASP A 47 35.56 0.68 5.50
N PHE A 48 35.10 1.79 6.08
CA PHE A 48 34.36 2.86 5.40
C PHE A 48 35.24 3.81 4.59
N ALA A 49 36.56 3.57 4.48
CA ALA A 49 37.47 4.51 3.84
C ALA A 49 37.24 4.70 2.33
N ASN A 50 36.52 3.79 1.65
CA ASN A 50 36.49 3.78 0.18
C ASN A 50 35.12 3.89 -0.48
N TRP A 51 34.01 4.07 0.25
CA TRP A 51 32.65 4.33 -0.28
C TRP A 51 32.20 3.50 -1.51
N ASN A 52 32.88 2.40 -1.77
CA ASN A 52 32.61 1.42 -2.79
C ASN A 52 32.17 0.18 -2.01
N LEU A 53 30.90 -0.19 -2.14
CA LEU A 53 30.41 -1.48 -1.71
C LEU A 53 31.15 -2.54 -2.54
N SER A 54 32.35 -2.92 -2.10
CA SER A 54 33.17 -3.85 -2.85
C SER A 54 32.37 -5.14 -3.03
N GLN A 55 32.30 -5.60 -4.28
CA GLN A 55 31.68 -6.84 -4.74
C GLN A 55 31.98 -8.07 -3.86
N SER A 56 33.00 -8.03 -3.01
CA SER A 56 33.43 -9.13 -2.15
C SER A 56 32.39 -9.57 -1.12
N ASN A 57 31.50 -8.68 -0.64
CA ASN A 57 30.46 -9.04 0.34
C ASN A 57 29.15 -9.55 -0.30
N VAL A 58 29.05 -9.56 -1.64
CA VAL A 58 27.83 -9.93 -2.40
C VAL A 58 27.94 -11.34 -3.00
N TYR A 59 28.93 -12.14 -2.60
CA TYR A 59 29.23 -13.42 -3.24
C TYR A 59 28.16 -14.53 -3.09
N ASN A 60 27.10 -14.32 -2.31
CA ASN A 60 25.99 -15.29 -2.18
C ASN A 60 24.57 -14.69 -2.18
N GLY A 61 24.36 -13.46 -2.67
CA GLY A 61 23.00 -12.89 -2.74
C GLY A 61 22.40 -12.54 -1.38
N ILE A 62 23.26 -12.25 -0.39
CA ILE A 62 22.86 -11.83 0.95
C ILE A 62 23.48 -10.47 1.18
N VAL A 63 22.66 -9.43 1.27
CA VAL A 63 23.12 -8.13 1.78
C VAL A 63 23.03 -8.23 3.30
N LYS A 64 24.18 -8.26 3.98
CA LYS A 64 24.24 -8.24 5.44
C LYS A 64 23.96 -6.83 5.93
N ILE A 65 22.68 -6.52 6.18
CA ILE A 65 22.28 -5.39 7.00
C ILE A 65 22.09 -5.95 8.42
N TRP A 66 23.06 -5.75 9.30
CA TRP A 66 22.98 -6.06 10.75
C TRP A 66 22.44 -7.45 11.14
N LYS A 67 23.27 -8.51 11.19
CA LYS A 67 22.94 -9.88 11.71
C LYS A 67 21.68 -10.58 11.16
N LEU A 68 20.82 -9.89 10.42
CA LEU A 68 19.70 -10.38 9.67
C LEU A 68 20.24 -10.69 8.27
N ASN A 69 20.46 -11.97 8.01
CA ASN A 69 20.66 -12.46 6.65
C ASN A 69 19.32 -12.31 5.91
N ILE A 70 19.01 -11.10 5.45
CA ILE A 70 17.87 -10.88 4.56
C ILE A 70 18.34 -11.36 3.18
N PRO A 71 17.75 -12.42 2.61
CA PRO A 71 18.05 -12.81 1.25
C PRO A 71 17.52 -11.71 0.34
N VAL A 72 18.42 -10.85 -0.12
CA VAL A 72 18.10 -9.92 -1.20
C VAL A 72 18.18 -10.74 -2.47
N PHE A 73 17.01 -11.15 -2.97
CA PHE A 73 16.92 -11.82 -4.26
C PHE A 73 17.68 -10.97 -5.30
N ARG A 74 18.73 -11.55 -5.88
CA ARG A 74 19.46 -10.94 -6.99
C ARG A 74 18.45 -10.70 -8.11
N PHE A 75 18.06 -9.46 -8.32
CA PHE A 75 17.63 -9.05 -9.65
C PHE A 75 18.85 -9.18 -10.54
N PHE A 76 18.76 -10.03 -11.57
CA PHE A 76 19.82 -10.35 -12.52
C PHE A 76 20.24 -9.13 -13.35
N SER A 77 20.82 -8.12 -12.72
CA SER A 77 21.52 -7.06 -13.41
C SER A 77 22.84 -6.81 -12.69
N SER A 78 23.91 -6.76 -13.46
CA SER A 78 25.31 -6.56 -13.08
C SER A 78 25.61 -5.18 -12.46
N HIS A 79 24.62 -4.52 -11.87
CA HIS A 79 24.70 -3.13 -11.45
C HIS A 79 24.60 -3.02 -9.92
N GLU A 80 25.52 -2.23 -9.36
CA GLU A 80 25.56 -1.93 -7.93
C GLU A 80 24.38 -1.02 -7.57
N ILE A 81 23.53 -1.48 -6.65
CA ILE A 81 22.42 -0.68 -6.12
C ILE A 81 23.01 0.27 -5.07
N THR A 82 22.86 1.58 -5.28
CA THR A 82 23.29 2.57 -4.28
C THR A 82 22.32 2.60 -3.09
N ILE A 83 22.83 2.92 -1.90
CA ILE A 83 22.01 3.10 -0.69
C ILE A 83 20.84 4.08 -0.90
N PRO A 84 21.01 5.27 -1.53
CA PRO A 84 19.88 6.17 -1.77
C PRO A 84 18.84 5.61 -2.76
N THR A 85 19.26 4.81 -3.75
CA THR A 85 18.32 4.07 -4.62
C THR A 85 17.49 3.09 -3.79
N LEU A 86 18.11 2.32 -2.90
CA LEU A 86 17.43 1.36 -2.02
C LEU A 86 16.43 2.07 -1.09
N GLN A 87 16.82 3.17 -0.45
CA GLN A 87 15.95 3.97 0.42
C GLN A 87 14.73 4.51 -0.32
N THR A 88 14.91 4.97 -1.56
CA THR A 88 13.84 5.50 -2.41
C THR A 88 12.83 4.42 -2.78
N VAL A 89 13.30 3.21 -3.12
CA VAL A 89 12.43 2.06 -3.39
C VAL A 89 11.69 1.62 -2.13
N LEU A 90 12.36 1.56 -0.98
CA LEU A 90 11.75 1.21 0.30
C LEU A 90 10.69 2.24 0.73
N LEU A 91 10.93 3.53 0.52
CA LEU A 91 9.95 4.60 0.77
C LEU A 91 8.72 4.46 -0.14
N CYS A 92 8.91 4.18 -1.42
CA CYS A 92 7.80 3.92 -2.34
C CYS A 92 6.99 2.69 -1.87
N GLY A 93 7.66 1.60 -1.49
CA GLY A 93 7.01 0.40 -0.96
C GLY A 93 6.22 0.68 0.32
N LEU A 94 6.78 1.48 1.23
CA LEU A 94 6.15 1.86 2.49
C LEU A 94 4.86 2.64 2.24
N LEU A 95 4.93 3.70 1.43
CA LEU A 95 3.76 4.54 1.13
C LEU A 95 2.68 3.76 0.38
N THR A 96 3.05 2.96 -0.60
CA THR A 96 2.08 2.12 -1.34
C THR A 96 1.42 1.07 -0.45
N SER A 97 2.17 0.45 0.46
CA SER A 97 1.63 -0.51 1.43
C SER A 97 0.69 0.17 2.44
N THR A 98 1.03 1.37 2.93
CA THR A 98 0.15 2.16 3.81
C THR A 98 -1.14 2.59 3.11
N LEU A 99 -1.08 3.05 1.85
CA LEU A 99 -2.27 3.41 1.08
C LEU A 99 -3.21 2.21 0.89
N ASN A 100 -2.66 1.03 0.60
CA ASN A 100 -3.44 -0.20 0.50
C ASN A 100 -4.07 -0.59 1.84
N ALA A 101 -3.33 -0.51 2.96
CA ALA A 101 -3.87 -0.76 4.29
C ALA A 101 -5.08 0.14 4.60
N LEU A 102 -4.97 1.44 4.31
CA LEU A 102 -6.06 2.40 4.50
C LEU A 102 -7.25 2.13 3.58
N CYS A 103 -7.02 1.72 2.33
CA CYS A 103 -8.09 1.32 1.42
C CYS A 103 -8.90 0.15 1.99
N PHE A 104 -8.23 -0.92 2.44
CA PHE A 104 -8.90 -2.06 3.06
C PHE A 104 -9.57 -1.71 4.38
N HIS A 105 -9.00 -0.79 5.17
CA HIS A 105 -9.65 -0.25 6.36
C HIS A 105 -11.01 0.39 6.05
N PHE A 106 -11.08 1.25 5.03
CA PHE A 106 -12.34 1.88 4.63
C PHE A 106 -13.36 0.87 4.10
N LEU A 107 -12.92 -0.11 3.31
CA LEU A 107 -13.78 -1.19 2.80
C LEU A 107 -14.29 -2.11 3.92
N TYR A 108 -13.42 -2.49 4.86
CA TYR A 108 -13.80 -3.26 6.04
C TYR A 108 -14.87 -2.55 6.85
N ARG A 109 -14.65 -1.26 7.16
CA ARG A 109 -15.57 -0.46 7.96
C ARG A 109 -16.93 -0.28 7.27
N LEU A 110 -16.94 -0.19 5.93
CA LEU A 110 -18.17 -0.19 5.14
C LEU A 110 -18.93 -1.51 5.33
N LEU A 111 -18.29 -2.64 5.05
CA LEU A 111 -18.93 -3.96 5.15
C LEU A 111 -19.39 -4.29 6.57
N HIS A 112 -18.61 -3.88 7.58
CA HIS A 112 -18.95 -4.09 8.98
C HIS A 112 -20.19 -3.29 9.40
N GLN A 113 -20.36 -2.06 8.90
CA GLN A 113 -21.58 -1.28 9.15
C GLN A 113 -22.79 -1.87 8.44
N THR A 114 -22.65 -2.25 7.16
CA THR A 114 -23.74 -2.90 6.41
C THR A 114 -24.17 -4.21 7.09
N LYS A 115 -23.24 -4.96 7.70
CA LYS A 115 -23.55 -6.14 8.51
C LYS A 115 -24.37 -5.78 9.75
N LYS A 116 -23.96 -4.77 10.51
CA LYS A 116 -24.68 -4.32 11.73
C LYS A 116 -26.10 -3.88 11.42
N GLU A 117 -26.31 -3.17 10.32
CA GLU A 117 -27.65 -2.74 9.89
C GLU A 117 -28.54 -3.91 9.47
N LEU A 118 -27.97 -4.86 8.71
CA LEU A 118 -28.66 -6.09 8.34
C LEU A 118 -29.09 -6.90 9.58
N GLU A 119 -28.30 -6.86 10.65
CA GLU A 119 -28.61 -7.51 11.93
C GLU A 119 -29.67 -6.76 12.75
N ALA A 120 -29.72 -5.44 12.67
CA ALA A 120 -30.63 -4.61 13.45
C ALA A 120 -32.03 -4.49 12.86
N THR A 121 -32.15 -4.36 11.54
CA THR A 121 -33.43 -3.99 10.89
C THR A 121 -33.91 -5.02 9.86
N ASN A 122 -33.14 -6.08 9.59
CA ASN A 122 -33.31 -6.99 8.43
C ASN A 122 -33.34 -6.29 7.05
N LEU A 123 -33.24 -4.96 7.01
CA LEU A 123 -33.21 -4.11 5.83
C LEU A 123 -31.88 -3.34 5.83
N ALA A 124 -30.87 -3.89 5.16
CA ALA A 124 -29.63 -3.15 4.93
C ALA A 124 -29.85 -2.13 3.81
N SER A 125 -29.99 -0.84 4.15
CA SER A 125 -29.86 0.24 3.17
C SER A 125 -28.37 0.47 2.88
N ALA A 126 -27.97 0.26 1.64
CA ALA A 126 -26.64 0.61 1.17
C ALA A 126 -26.50 2.12 0.85
N PHE A 127 -27.59 2.88 1.01
CA PHE A 127 -27.70 4.29 0.65
C PHE A 127 -27.68 5.16 1.90
N GLN A 128 -26.58 5.09 2.64
CA GLN A 128 -26.27 6.08 3.67
C GLN A 128 -25.13 6.97 3.20
N THR A 129 -25.26 8.27 3.45
CA THR A 129 -24.27 9.30 3.07
C THR A 129 -22.85 8.93 3.50
N GLY A 130 -22.68 8.41 4.71
CA GLY A 130 -21.37 7.97 5.23
C GLY A 130 -20.78 6.74 4.53
N GLN A 131 -21.57 5.91 3.86
CA GLN A 131 -21.08 4.74 3.12
C GLN A 131 -20.54 5.14 1.75
N ALA A 132 -21.27 5.99 1.01
CA ALA A 132 -20.84 6.48 -0.30
C ALA A 132 -19.51 7.27 -0.22
N GLU A 133 -19.32 8.09 0.82
CA GLU A 133 -18.06 8.80 1.04
C GLU A 133 -16.86 7.87 1.29
N ARG A 134 -17.07 6.74 1.96
CA ARG A 134 -15.99 5.77 2.21
C ARG A 134 -15.57 5.04 0.95
N ILE A 135 -16.52 4.71 0.07
CA ILE A 135 -16.23 4.18 -1.26
C ILE A 135 -15.39 5.20 -2.05
N LYS A 136 -15.78 6.48 -2.01
CA LYS A 136 -15.02 7.56 -2.67
C LYS A 136 -13.59 7.65 -2.15
N LYS A 137 -13.41 7.64 -0.82
CA LYS A 137 -12.09 7.71 -0.17
C LYS A 137 -11.22 6.52 -0.56
N ALA A 138 -11.76 5.30 -0.54
CA ALA A 138 -11.05 4.10 -1.00
C ALA A 138 -10.63 4.22 -2.47
N GLY A 139 -11.52 4.72 -3.34
CA GLY A 139 -11.22 4.95 -4.76
C GLY A 139 -10.11 5.98 -4.99
N ILE A 140 -10.12 7.11 -4.26
CA ILE A 140 -9.06 8.14 -4.33
C ILE A 140 -7.71 7.57 -3.85
N LEU A 141 -7.71 6.77 -2.78
CA LEU A 141 -6.49 6.13 -2.29
C LEU A 141 -5.89 5.18 -3.32
N LEU A 142 -6.71 4.32 -3.93
CA LEU A 142 -6.26 3.42 -5.00
C LEU A 142 -5.75 4.18 -6.22
N LEU A 143 -6.42 5.27 -6.59
CA LEU A 143 -5.99 6.13 -7.69
C LEU A 143 -4.64 6.82 -7.39
N SER A 144 -4.36 7.14 -6.13
CA SER A 144 -3.10 7.80 -5.74
C SER A 144 -1.85 6.91 -5.83
N ILE A 145 -2.01 5.58 -5.77
CA ILE A 145 -0.92 4.61 -5.84
C ILE A 145 -0.10 4.72 -7.14
N PRO A 146 -0.71 4.66 -8.35
CA PRO A 146 0.05 4.77 -9.60
C PRO A 146 0.73 6.15 -9.76
N PHE A 147 0.11 7.24 -9.30
CA PHE A 147 0.76 8.56 -9.32
C PHE A 147 1.98 8.61 -8.40
N LEU A 148 1.91 7.95 -7.25
CA LEU A 148 3.04 7.82 -6.34
C LEU A 148 4.16 6.99 -6.99
N GLN A 149 3.84 5.83 -7.56
CA GLN A 149 4.80 5.00 -8.29
C GLN A 149 5.47 5.75 -9.44
N PHE A 150 4.72 6.56 -10.18
CA PHE A 150 5.27 7.41 -11.24
C PHE A 150 6.22 8.47 -10.68
N GLY A 151 5.82 9.18 -9.62
CA GLY A 151 6.66 10.18 -8.98
C GLY A 151 7.99 9.60 -8.49
N PHE A 152 7.96 8.42 -7.86
CA PHE A 152 9.17 7.74 -7.41
C PHE A 152 10.01 7.19 -8.57
N SER A 153 9.39 6.70 -9.66
CA SER A 153 10.12 6.31 -10.87
C SER A 153 10.85 7.50 -11.49
N PHE A 154 10.22 8.68 -11.50
CA PHE A 154 10.88 9.91 -11.95
C PHE A 154 12.06 10.28 -11.04
N LEU A 155 11.89 10.20 -9.72
CA LEU A 155 12.97 10.47 -8.76
C LEU A 155 14.17 9.53 -8.91
N LEU A 156 13.91 8.25 -9.19
CA LEU A 156 14.96 7.25 -9.40
C LEU A 156 15.74 7.49 -10.69
N ASN A 157 15.12 8.09 -11.71
CA ASN A 157 15.74 8.43 -12.99
C ASN A 157 16.43 9.82 -12.97
N LEU A 158 16.46 10.51 -11.82
CA LEU A 158 17.22 11.75 -11.69
C LEU A 158 18.74 11.46 -11.72
N PRO A 159 19.53 12.29 -12.41
CA PRO A 159 20.96 12.04 -12.67
C PRO A 159 21.84 11.97 -11.42
N ASN A 160 21.32 12.35 -10.25
CA ASN A 160 22.04 12.34 -8.98
C ASN A 160 21.78 11.09 -8.12
N LEU A 161 20.82 10.22 -8.47
CA LEU A 161 20.40 9.09 -7.63
C LEU A 161 20.67 7.70 -8.23
N SER A 162 20.92 7.59 -9.54
CA SER A 162 21.19 6.31 -10.17
C SER A 162 22.08 6.45 -11.41
N THR A 163 22.94 5.44 -11.61
CA THR A 163 23.77 5.29 -12.82
C THR A 163 23.16 4.35 -13.86
N PRO A 164 22.14 3.51 -13.52
CA PRO A 164 21.18 2.98 -14.48
C PRO A 164 19.74 3.39 -14.18
N SER A 165 18.91 3.47 -15.23
CA SER A 165 17.46 3.73 -15.12
C SER A 165 16.76 2.62 -14.35
N TYR A 166 16.23 2.95 -13.17
CA TYR A 166 15.39 2.04 -12.38
C TYR A 166 13.92 2.46 -12.50
N ASP A 167 13.09 1.55 -12.99
CA ASP A 167 11.64 1.76 -13.10
C ASP A 167 10.89 0.98 -12.02
N ILE A 168 9.97 1.66 -11.35
CA ILE A 168 9.02 1.01 -10.44
C ILE A 168 7.84 0.54 -11.29
N ALA A 169 7.49 -0.75 -11.16
CA ALA A 169 6.37 -1.32 -11.88
C ALA A 169 5.06 -0.58 -11.54
N TRP A 170 4.34 -0.16 -12.58
CA TRP A 170 3.10 0.58 -12.44
C TRP A 170 1.91 -0.36 -12.21
N SER A 171 1.11 -0.06 -11.20
CA SER A 171 -0.14 -0.78 -10.94
C SER A 171 -1.30 -0.18 -11.74
N PHE A 172 -1.47 -0.63 -12.99
CA PHE A 172 -2.62 -0.25 -13.81
C PHE A 172 -3.94 -0.73 -13.20
N GLU A 173 -3.92 -1.87 -12.50
CA GLU A 173 -5.08 -2.41 -11.79
C GLU A 173 -5.62 -1.44 -10.74
N SER A 174 -4.74 -0.83 -9.93
CA SER A 174 -5.13 0.15 -8.91
C SER A 174 -5.79 1.39 -9.53
N LEU A 175 -5.38 1.80 -10.72
CA LEU A 175 -5.99 2.90 -11.47
C LEU A 175 -7.43 2.56 -11.86
N VAL A 176 -7.63 1.41 -12.51
CA VAL A 176 -8.95 0.96 -12.98
C VAL A 176 -9.91 0.76 -11.80
N LEU A 177 -9.46 0.08 -10.74
CA LEU A 177 -10.26 -0.14 -9.53
C LEU A 177 -10.58 1.17 -8.80
N GLY A 178 -9.64 2.11 -8.76
CA GLY A 178 -9.84 3.43 -8.17
C GLY A 178 -10.95 4.22 -8.89
N LEU A 179 -10.90 4.27 -10.22
CA LEU A 179 -11.93 4.91 -11.04
C LEU A 179 -13.30 4.24 -10.87
N LEU A 180 -13.32 2.90 -10.86
CA LEU A 180 -14.55 2.12 -10.65
C LEU A 180 -15.21 2.46 -9.31
N LEU A 181 -14.44 2.53 -8.22
CA LEU A 181 -14.96 2.87 -6.90
C LEU A 181 -15.47 4.31 -6.83
N ILE A 182 -14.80 5.25 -7.49
CA ILE A 182 -15.28 6.65 -7.56
C ILE A 182 -16.60 6.70 -8.33
N ALA A 183 -16.71 6.04 -9.48
CA ALA A 183 -17.95 5.97 -10.25
C ALA A 183 -19.07 5.31 -9.43
N LEU A 184 -18.76 4.22 -8.74
CA LEU A 184 -19.70 3.52 -7.87
C LEU A 184 -20.18 4.44 -6.74
N SER A 185 -19.29 5.21 -6.12
CA SER A 185 -19.64 6.21 -5.11
C SER A 185 -20.63 7.25 -5.64
N THR A 186 -20.42 7.77 -6.86
CA THR A 186 -21.36 8.73 -7.47
C THR A 186 -22.74 8.11 -7.71
N TYR A 187 -22.80 6.84 -8.13
CA TYR A 187 -24.06 6.12 -8.28
C TYR A 187 -24.78 5.92 -6.93
N PHE A 188 -24.03 5.58 -5.88
CA PHE A 188 -24.58 5.48 -4.51
C PHE A 188 -25.11 6.83 -4.00
N GLN A 189 -24.43 7.94 -4.30
CA GLN A 189 -24.93 9.28 -3.96
C GLN A 189 -26.27 9.59 -4.64
N SER A 190 -26.40 9.30 -5.93
CA SER A 190 -27.68 9.47 -6.63
C SER A 190 -28.80 8.61 -6.03
N GLY A 191 -28.49 7.37 -5.62
CA GLY A 191 -29.46 6.51 -4.93
C GLY A 191 -29.89 7.01 -3.55
N ILE A 192 -28.99 7.68 -2.81
CA ILE A 192 -29.32 8.35 -1.55
C ILE A 192 -30.32 9.48 -1.77
N HIS A 193 -30.09 10.32 -2.78
CA HIS A 193 -31.00 11.43 -3.11
C HIS A 193 -32.40 10.92 -3.46
N LEU A 194 -32.50 9.86 -4.28
CA LEU A 194 -33.78 9.24 -4.62
C LEU A 194 -34.50 8.67 -3.39
N GLN A 195 -33.77 8.05 -2.46
CA GLN A 195 -34.38 7.52 -1.24
C GLN A 195 -34.90 8.64 -0.34
N GLN A 196 -34.14 9.73 -0.20
CA GLN A 196 -34.56 10.91 0.58
C GLN A 196 -35.79 11.59 -0.02
N ASP A 197 -35.88 11.69 -1.34
CA ASP A 197 -37.05 12.27 -2.02
C ASP A 197 -38.30 11.43 -1.78
N VAL A 198 -38.20 10.10 -1.84
CA VAL A 198 -39.34 9.20 -1.59
C VAL A 198 -39.74 9.19 -0.11
N ASP A 199 -38.77 9.14 0.82
CA ASP A 199 -39.05 9.16 2.26
C ASP A 199 -39.59 10.53 2.72
N GLY A 200 -39.25 11.62 2.03
CA GLY A 200 -39.76 12.97 2.29
C GLY A 200 -41.17 13.25 1.75
N LEU A 201 -41.72 12.34 0.93
CA LEU A 201 -43.10 12.42 0.42
C LEU A 201 -44.13 11.73 1.32
N ILE A 202 -43.70 11.04 2.39
CA ILE A 202 -44.56 10.31 3.34
C ILE A 202 -44.80 11.12 4.61
#